data_AF-A0A9W9YIJ9-F1
#
_entry.id   AF-A0A9W9YIJ9-F1
#
_cell.length_a   1.000
_cell.length_b   1.000
_cell.length_c   1.000
_cell.angle_alpha   90.00
_cell.angle_beta   90.00
_cell.angle_gamma   90.00
#
_symmetry.space_group_name_H-M   'P 1'
#
loop_
_entity.id
_entity.type
_entity.pdbx_description
1 polymer ?
#
loop_
_entity_poly.entity_id
_entity_poly.type
_entity_poly.pdbx_seq_one_letter_code
_entity_poly.pdbx_strand_id
1 'polypeptide(L)'
;MARSKRKSSKLSTAEPSAKRSKHAVDNHKTNGVAEVETTLFNTLVQQAGLQVKSGQIQDQLEVDRSIFQKKIKNSLKSHQNYPEAIDDFLEGLQERLDNADRFRLSLLPVSMSEDNEGHGGSQESLIRMLLGVDILQPKIANMLMEKLPEFTEEDNNNGADEFNTPRLVLNQFRWLDCIVQSKELTEKMLEMVGITSLEIQREIITCIPEVLDDSEHTEVARELSELLRQNTGLTVPILDALSNLNLRPDLLAEVRVSVVQMLPSAEIDDLPVVVKFILQSVGDSDAFEVISELRSNLDFASTTLPPAACSTPAEQRRSRGGRVAPHD
;
A
#
# COMPACT_ATOMS: atom_id res chain seq x y z
N MET A 1 12.98 21.51 93.72
CA MET A 1 13.72 22.36 92.77
C MET A 1 12.67 23.15 91.98
N ALA A 2 12.33 24.38 92.38
CA ALA A 2 12.92 25.64 91.89
C ALA A 2 12.66 25.85 90.38
N ARG A 3 12.10 26.93 89.82
CA ARG A 3 11.65 28.29 90.20
C ARG A 3 10.79 28.75 88.99
N SER A 4 9.55 29.22 89.12
CA SER A 4 9.11 30.59 89.43
C SER A 4 9.15 31.63 88.27
N LYS A 5 7.93 32.04 87.84
CA LYS A 5 7.45 33.43 87.52
C LYS A 5 7.96 34.10 86.21
N ARG A 6 7.25 34.99 85.49
CA ARG A 6 5.94 35.70 85.61
C ARG A 6 5.68 36.56 84.34
N LYS A 7 4.39 36.84 84.06
CA LYS A 7 3.78 38.09 83.47
C LYS A 7 4.14 38.45 82.01
N SER A 8 3.28 39.06 81.17
CA SER A 8 2.12 39.96 81.39
C SER A 8 1.24 40.08 80.11
N SER A 9 -0.06 40.32 80.34
CA SER A 9 -1.14 40.97 79.56
C SER A 9 -0.77 41.84 78.32
N LYS A 10 -1.61 42.00 77.28
CA LYS A 10 -2.94 42.65 77.26
C LYS A 10 -3.69 42.45 75.91
N LEU A 11 -5.02 42.63 75.97
CA LEU A 11 -6.09 42.55 74.95
C LEU A 11 -5.84 43.29 73.61
N SER A 12 -6.44 42.79 72.50
CA SER A 12 -7.48 43.50 71.73
C SER A 12 -8.08 42.66 70.58
N THR A 13 -9.41 42.52 70.63
CA THR A 13 -10.40 42.50 69.52
C THR A 13 -10.06 41.86 68.17
N ALA A 14 -10.76 40.76 67.82
CA ALA A 14 -11.66 40.66 66.65
C ALA A 14 -12.18 39.22 66.43
N GLU A 15 -13.50 39.11 66.23
CA GLU A 15 -14.28 38.07 65.52
C GLU A 15 -14.47 36.64 66.10
N PRO A 16 -15.72 36.20 66.31
CA PRO A 16 -16.05 34.80 66.59
C PRO A 16 -16.38 34.04 65.30
N SER A 17 -15.72 32.89 65.13
CA SER A 17 -16.02 31.90 64.11
C SER A 17 -17.37 31.20 64.39
N ALA A 18 -18.30 31.26 63.44
CA ALA A 18 -19.51 30.45 63.44
C ALA A 18 -19.85 29.91 62.04
N LYS A 19 -19.85 28.57 61.99
CA LYS A 19 -20.50 27.63 61.05
C LYS A 19 -21.54 28.21 60.09
N ARG A 20 -21.41 27.90 58.79
CA ARG A 20 -22.51 27.31 57.97
C ARG A 20 -22.06 26.94 56.55
N SER A 21 -22.43 25.72 56.16
CA SER A 21 -22.95 25.27 54.84
C SER A 21 -22.29 25.79 53.57
N LYS A 22 -21.83 24.87 52.71
CA LYS A 22 -22.16 24.93 51.28
C LYS A 22 -21.99 23.58 50.59
N HIS A 23 -23.05 23.26 49.86
CA HIS A 23 -23.31 22.13 48.98
C HIS A 23 -22.09 21.59 48.22
N ALA A 24 -21.94 20.27 48.27
CA ALA A 24 -21.27 19.50 47.23
C ALA A 24 -22.05 19.70 45.92
N VAL A 25 -21.40 20.35 44.96
CA VAL A 25 -21.82 20.34 43.56
C VAL A 25 -21.01 19.23 42.91
N ASP A 26 -21.71 18.14 42.65
CA ASP A 26 -21.29 17.03 41.82
C ASP A 26 -21.04 17.57 40.41
N ASN A 27 -19.76 17.69 40.05
CA ASN A 27 -19.36 18.17 38.75
C ASN A 27 -19.30 16.96 37.80
N HIS A 28 -20.48 16.47 37.43
CA HIS A 28 -20.66 15.65 36.24
C HIS A 28 -20.22 16.48 35.03
N LYS A 29 -18.95 16.36 34.66
CA LYS A 29 -18.51 16.70 33.31
C LYS A 29 -19.09 15.61 32.41
N THR A 30 -20.31 15.83 31.96
CA THR A 30 -20.83 15.24 30.74
C THR A 30 -19.91 15.68 29.62
N ASN A 31 -18.89 14.87 29.32
CA ASN A 31 -18.20 14.96 28.04
C ASN A 31 -19.29 14.74 26.99
N GLY A 32 -19.65 15.82 26.31
CA GLY A 32 -20.52 15.77 25.15
C GLY A 32 -19.90 14.82 24.15
N VAL A 33 -20.43 13.60 24.13
CA VAL A 33 -20.35 12.72 22.97
C VAL A 33 -21.01 13.53 21.88
N ALA A 34 -20.23 14.05 20.94
CA ALA A 34 -20.79 14.51 19.69
C ALA A 34 -21.62 13.33 19.16
N GLU A 35 -22.94 13.51 19.06
CA GLU A 35 -23.83 12.54 18.45
C GLU A 35 -23.39 12.38 16.99
N VAL A 36 -22.49 11.43 16.76
CA VAL A 36 -22.23 10.92 15.42
C VAL A 36 -23.54 10.24 15.03
N GLU A 37 -24.19 10.74 13.99
CA GLU A 37 -25.32 10.05 13.38
C GLU A 37 -24.91 8.59 13.19
N THR A 38 -25.67 7.69 13.81
CA THR A 38 -25.32 6.28 13.87
C THR A 38 -25.63 5.68 12.50
N THR A 39 -24.65 5.77 11.60
CA THR A 39 -24.75 5.17 10.27
C THR A 39 -25.03 3.67 10.39
N LEU A 40 -25.66 3.10 9.36
CA LEU A 40 -25.89 1.66 9.28
C LEU A 40 -24.56 0.89 9.42
N PHE A 41 -23.50 1.43 8.81
CA PHE A 41 -22.13 0.96 8.96
C PHE A 41 -21.71 0.83 10.43
N ASN A 42 -21.76 1.92 11.21
CA ASN A 42 -21.33 1.91 12.61
C ASN A 42 -22.13 0.90 13.45
N THR A 43 -23.44 0.83 13.21
CA THR A 43 -24.34 -0.09 13.92
C THR A 43 -24.00 -1.55 13.64
N LEU A 44 -23.85 -1.93 12.37
CA LEU A 44 -23.59 -3.31 11.99
C LEU A 44 -22.18 -3.77 12.37
N VAL A 45 -21.20 -2.88 12.24
CA VAL A 45 -19.80 -3.17 12.59
C VAL A 45 -19.62 -3.35 14.10
N GLN A 46 -20.30 -2.53 14.92
CA GLN A 46 -20.33 -2.74 16.37
C GLN A 46 -21.03 -4.05 16.77
N GLN A 47 -22.18 -4.37 16.15
CA GLN A 47 -22.87 -5.64 16.39
C GLN A 47 -22.04 -6.86 15.95
N ALA A 48 -21.18 -6.68 14.94
CA ALA A 48 -20.26 -7.71 14.49
C ALA A 48 -19.07 -7.93 15.44
N GLY A 49 -18.83 -7.03 16.40
CA GLY A 49 -17.77 -7.15 17.41
C GLY A 49 -16.55 -6.27 17.16
N LEU A 50 -16.66 -5.23 16.33
CA LEU A 50 -15.63 -4.20 16.19
C LEU A 50 -16.01 -2.96 17.00
N GLN A 51 -15.20 -2.62 17.99
CA GLN A 51 -15.31 -1.35 18.69
C GLN A 51 -14.69 -0.24 17.85
N VAL A 52 -15.54 0.57 17.24
CA VAL A 52 -15.13 1.78 16.53
C VAL A 52 -14.65 2.82 17.54
N LYS A 53 -13.35 3.10 17.55
CA LYS A 53 -12.76 4.16 18.38
C LYS A 53 -12.80 5.49 17.64
N SER A 54 -12.79 6.60 18.39
CA SER A 54 -12.77 7.96 17.82
C SER A 54 -11.34 8.52 17.76
N GLY A 55 -11.12 9.44 16.80
CA GLY A 55 -9.83 10.09 16.59
C GLY A 55 -8.79 9.15 15.97
N GLN A 56 -7.53 9.34 16.36
CA GLN A 56 -6.37 8.61 15.82
C GLN A 56 -6.08 7.28 16.55
N ILE A 57 -7.08 6.74 17.26
CA ILE A 57 -6.95 5.48 18.00
C ILE A 57 -7.42 4.35 17.08
N GLN A 58 -6.65 3.27 17.03
CA GLN A 58 -6.97 2.12 16.22
C GLN A 58 -8.21 1.38 16.75
N ASP A 59 -9.02 0.88 15.81
CA ASP A 59 -10.22 0.10 16.17
C ASP A 59 -9.84 -1.22 16.83
N GLN A 60 -10.71 -1.69 17.71
CA GLN A 60 -10.47 -2.90 18.49
C GLN A 60 -11.45 -4.00 18.09
N LEU A 61 -10.92 -5.15 17.72
CA LEU A 61 -11.71 -6.33 17.37
C LEU A 61 -11.81 -7.28 18.57
N GLU A 62 -13.03 -7.59 18.98
CA GLU A 62 -13.33 -8.50 20.10
C GLU A 62 -13.49 -9.96 19.66
N VAL A 63 -13.72 -10.20 18.37
CA VAL A 63 -14.03 -11.52 17.81
C VAL A 63 -12.99 -11.96 16.79
N ASP A 64 -12.97 -13.24 16.43
CA ASP A 64 -12.14 -13.71 15.31
C ASP A 64 -12.60 -13.10 13.96
N ARG A 65 -11.65 -12.87 13.04
CA ARG A 65 -11.91 -12.32 11.69
C ARG A 65 -13.03 -13.05 10.95
N SER A 66 -13.05 -14.39 11.05
CA SER A 66 -13.99 -15.24 10.34
C SER A 66 -15.39 -15.09 10.92
N ILE A 67 -15.49 -14.82 12.22
CA ILE A 67 -16.75 -14.55 12.92
C ILE A 67 -17.26 -13.16 12.54
N PHE A 68 -16.37 -12.16 12.51
CA PHE A 68 -16.70 -10.80 12.07
C PHE A 68 -17.28 -10.80 10.65
N GLN A 69 -16.57 -11.39 9.68
CA GLN A 69 -17.03 -11.50 8.28
C GLN A 69 -18.38 -12.20 8.16
N LYS A 70 -18.57 -13.32 8.87
CA LYS A 70 -19.84 -14.05 8.87
C LYS A 70 -20.98 -13.23 9.45
N LYS A 71 -20.75 -12.50 10.55
CA LYS A 71 -21.75 -11.64 11.16
C LYS A 71 -22.16 -10.50 10.23
N ILE A 72 -21.19 -9.78 9.64
CA ILE A 72 -21.48 -8.72 8.68
C ILE A 72 -22.30 -9.25 7.50
N LYS A 73 -21.85 -10.34 6.88
CA LYS A 73 -22.54 -10.96 5.74
C LYS A 73 -23.99 -11.34 6.09
N ASN A 74 -24.19 -11.98 7.24
CA ASN A 74 -25.52 -12.43 7.66
C ASN A 74 -26.42 -11.26 8.05
N SER A 75 -25.89 -10.25 8.75
CA SER A 75 -26.65 -9.07 9.15
C SER A 75 -27.12 -8.27 7.92
N LEU A 76 -26.27 -8.10 6.90
CA LEU A 76 -26.65 -7.44 5.66
C LEU A 76 -27.71 -8.24 4.88
N LYS A 77 -27.53 -9.55 4.73
CA LYS A 77 -28.50 -10.41 4.02
C LYS A 77 -29.85 -10.55 4.73
N SER A 78 -29.87 -10.38 6.05
CA SER A 78 -31.10 -10.47 6.85
C SER A 78 -31.74 -9.10 7.08
N HIS A 79 -31.15 -8.02 6.57
CA HIS A 79 -31.67 -6.67 6.74
C HIS A 79 -32.99 -6.49 5.98
N GLN A 80 -33.92 -5.72 6.55
CA GLN A 80 -35.26 -5.53 6.00
C GLN A 80 -35.23 -4.87 4.61
N ASN A 81 -34.24 -4.02 4.36
CA ASN A 81 -34.06 -3.27 3.11
C ASN A 81 -33.01 -3.93 2.21
N TYR A 82 -32.86 -5.25 2.22
CA TYR A 82 -31.95 -5.92 1.28
C TYR A 82 -32.56 -5.92 -0.14
N PRO A 83 -31.83 -5.51 -1.20
CA PRO A 83 -30.37 -5.29 -1.26
C PRO A 83 -29.89 -3.85 -1.00
N GLU A 84 -30.76 -2.84 -0.94
CA GLU A 84 -30.40 -1.42 -0.79
C GLU A 84 -29.57 -1.12 0.48
N ALA A 85 -29.75 -1.93 1.53
CA ALA A 85 -28.97 -1.86 2.77
C ALA A 85 -27.45 -2.05 2.57
N ILE A 86 -27.04 -2.67 1.45
CA ILE A 86 -25.62 -2.75 1.07
C ILE A 86 -25.11 -1.35 0.72
N ASP A 87 -25.89 -0.58 -0.04
CA ASP A 87 -25.51 0.77 -0.46
C ASP A 87 -25.48 1.72 0.73
N ASP A 88 -26.49 1.66 1.60
CA ASP A 88 -26.51 2.42 2.88
C ASP A 88 -25.30 2.09 3.77
N PHE A 89 -24.88 0.82 3.79
CA PHE A 89 -23.69 0.40 4.53
C PHE A 89 -22.40 0.96 3.91
N LEU A 90 -22.31 0.95 2.59
CA LEU A 90 -21.14 1.44 1.86
C LEU A 90 -21.04 2.96 1.89
N GLU A 91 -22.15 3.68 1.91
CA GLU A 91 -22.19 5.13 2.12
C GLU A 91 -21.60 5.48 3.49
N GLY A 92 -22.03 4.79 4.56
CA GLY A 92 -21.43 4.98 5.89
C GLY A 92 -19.95 4.57 5.98
N LEU A 93 -19.50 3.63 5.14
CA LEU A 93 -18.07 3.33 5.00
C LEU A 93 -17.35 4.47 4.26
N GLN A 94 -17.91 4.99 3.17
CA GLN A 94 -17.34 6.09 2.39
C GLN A 94 -17.12 7.33 3.26
N GLU A 95 -18.14 7.75 4.02
CA GLU A 95 -18.05 8.90 4.94
C GLU A 95 -16.88 8.75 5.92
N ARG A 96 -16.61 7.52 6.36
CA ARG A 96 -15.48 7.21 7.22
C ARG A 96 -14.14 7.27 6.48
N LEU A 97 -14.07 6.80 5.23
CA LEU A 97 -12.87 6.80 4.41
C LEU A 97 -12.52 8.18 3.86
N ASP A 98 -13.45 9.13 3.84
CA ASP A 98 -13.17 10.52 3.47
C ASP A 98 -12.36 11.28 4.53
N ASN A 99 -12.28 10.77 5.76
CA ASN A 99 -11.36 11.28 6.77
C ASN A 99 -9.98 10.62 6.64
N ALA A 100 -8.94 11.39 6.33
CA ALA A 100 -7.59 10.89 6.07
C ALA A 100 -7.00 10.01 7.19
N ASP A 101 -7.16 10.42 8.46
CA ASP A 101 -6.68 9.63 9.61
C ASP A 101 -7.42 8.30 9.72
N ARG A 102 -8.75 8.32 9.55
CA ARG A 102 -9.57 7.10 9.62
C ARG A 102 -9.37 6.21 8.41
N PHE A 103 -9.11 6.77 7.23
CA PHE A 103 -8.72 6.02 6.04
C PHE A 103 -7.45 5.23 6.31
N ARG A 104 -6.37 5.91 6.73
CA ARG A 104 -5.10 5.28 7.06
C ARG A 104 -5.24 4.21 8.13
N LEU A 105 -5.93 4.50 9.23
CA LEU A 105 -6.19 3.52 10.29
C LEU A 105 -6.98 2.31 9.81
N SER A 106 -7.93 2.48 8.90
CA SER A 106 -8.74 1.39 8.34
C SER A 106 -7.95 0.47 7.41
N LEU A 107 -6.81 0.94 6.87
CA LEU A 107 -5.85 0.16 6.07
C LEU A 107 -4.79 -0.55 6.93
N LEU A 108 -4.62 -0.13 8.18
CA LEU A 108 -3.67 -0.70 9.13
C LEU A 108 -4.29 -1.85 9.95
N PRO A 109 -3.47 -2.77 10.49
CA PRO A 109 -3.96 -3.88 11.31
C PRO A 109 -4.77 -3.44 12.53
N VAL A 110 -5.95 -4.02 12.76
CA VAL A 110 -6.79 -3.70 13.92
C VAL A 110 -6.19 -4.22 15.22
N SER A 111 -6.42 -3.51 16.33
CA SER A 111 -5.99 -3.95 17.66
C SER A 111 -6.86 -5.10 18.15
N MET A 112 -6.28 -6.16 18.69
CA MET A 112 -7.05 -7.24 19.32
C MET A 112 -7.29 -6.94 20.80
N SER A 113 -8.40 -7.41 21.36
CA SER A 113 -8.60 -7.40 22.82
C SER A 113 -7.61 -8.33 23.52
N GLU A 114 -7.08 -7.91 24.68
CA GLU A 114 -6.08 -8.63 25.49
C GLU A 114 -6.47 -10.09 25.76
N ASP A 115 -7.76 -10.39 25.90
CA ASP A 115 -8.28 -11.75 26.11
C ASP A 115 -8.06 -12.72 24.94
N ASN A 116 -7.72 -12.21 23.74
CA ASN A 116 -7.63 -13.00 22.50
C ASN A 116 -6.23 -12.96 21.85
N GLU A 117 -5.23 -12.36 22.51
CA GLU A 117 -3.84 -12.23 22.03
C GLU A 117 -3.11 -13.58 21.83
N GLY A 118 -3.67 -14.69 22.34
CA GLY A 118 -3.09 -16.03 22.22
C GLY A 118 -3.27 -16.72 20.86
N HIS A 119 -4.06 -16.16 19.94
CA HIS A 119 -4.28 -16.73 18.61
C HIS A 119 -3.44 -15.96 17.58
N GLY A 120 -2.28 -16.51 17.21
CA GLY A 120 -1.32 -15.94 16.26
C GLY A 120 -1.78 -15.83 14.81
N GLY A 121 -3.04 -15.46 14.56
CA GLY A 121 -3.49 -14.99 13.25
C GLY A 121 -2.91 -13.60 12.99
N SER A 122 -2.44 -13.35 11.77
CA SER A 122 -1.97 -12.02 11.37
C SER A 122 -3.08 -10.99 11.62
N GLN A 123 -2.76 -9.91 12.34
CA GLN A 123 -3.71 -8.81 12.49
C GLN A 123 -4.02 -8.26 11.10
N GLU A 124 -5.29 -8.34 10.69
CA GLU A 124 -5.77 -7.81 9.42
C GLU A 124 -6.34 -6.40 9.61
N SER A 125 -6.35 -5.62 8.54
CA SER A 125 -7.02 -4.33 8.55
C SER A 125 -8.54 -4.50 8.46
N LEU A 126 -9.28 -3.45 8.84
CA LEU A 126 -10.73 -3.41 8.65
C LEU A 126 -11.09 -3.61 7.18
N ILE A 127 -10.39 -2.91 6.28
CA ILE A 127 -10.64 -2.98 4.84
C ILE A 127 -10.42 -4.40 4.32
N ARG A 128 -9.33 -5.07 4.72
CA ARG A 128 -9.04 -6.45 4.30
C ARG A 128 -10.10 -7.43 4.79
N MET A 129 -10.56 -7.28 6.04
CA MET A 129 -11.65 -8.09 6.56
C MET A 129 -12.95 -7.89 5.77
N LEU A 130 -13.28 -6.65 5.41
CA LEU A 130 -14.47 -6.34 4.60
C LEU A 130 -14.36 -6.81 3.15
N LEU A 131 -13.16 -6.76 2.54
CA LEU A 131 -12.88 -7.34 1.23
C LEU A 131 -13.07 -8.87 1.23
N GLY A 132 -12.93 -9.54 2.38
CA GLY A 132 -13.27 -10.96 2.52
C GLY A 132 -14.78 -11.26 2.50
N VAL A 133 -15.64 -10.24 2.50
CA VAL A 133 -17.11 -10.40 2.36
C VAL A 133 -17.50 -10.26 0.89
N ASP A 134 -17.79 -11.39 0.24
CA ASP A 134 -18.14 -11.50 -1.18
C ASP A 134 -19.14 -10.46 -1.71
N ILE A 135 -20.23 -10.20 -0.97
CA ILE A 135 -21.28 -9.26 -1.40
C ILE A 135 -20.84 -7.78 -1.34
N LEU A 136 -19.76 -7.47 -0.62
CA LEU A 136 -19.21 -6.11 -0.48
C LEU A 136 -17.96 -5.91 -1.33
N GLN A 137 -17.21 -6.98 -1.58
CA GLN A 137 -15.86 -6.93 -2.15
C GLN A 137 -15.78 -6.09 -3.43
N PRO A 138 -16.64 -6.24 -4.45
CA PRO A 138 -16.48 -5.48 -5.69
C PRO A 138 -16.66 -3.97 -5.52
N LYS A 139 -17.61 -3.56 -4.67
CA LYS A 139 -17.87 -2.14 -4.42
C LYS A 139 -16.75 -1.51 -3.60
N ILE A 140 -16.26 -2.21 -2.57
CA ILE A 140 -15.12 -1.75 -1.76
C ILE A 140 -13.85 -1.69 -2.62
N ALA A 141 -13.60 -2.68 -3.47
CA ALA A 141 -12.46 -2.68 -4.38
C ALA A 141 -12.47 -1.43 -5.28
N ASN A 142 -13.63 -1.10 -5.87
CA ASN A 142 -13.79 0.11 -6.68
C ASN A 142 -13.56 1.39 -5.86
N MET A 143 -14.16 1.52 -4.67
CA MET A 143 -13.97 2.68 -3.79
C MET A 143 -12.47 2.91 -3.49
N LEU A 144 -11.73 1.85 -3.19
CA LEU A 144 -10.29 1.93 -2.91
C LEU A 144 -9.47 2.32 -4.15
N MET A 145 -9.79 1.76 -5.32
CA MET A 145 -9.11 2.11 -6.57
C MET A 145 -9.37 3.58 -6.96
N GLU A 146 -10.60 4.07 -6.77
CA GLU A 146 -10.97 5.46 -7.04
C GLU A 146 -10.30 6.47 -6.10
N LYS A 147 -9.78 6.02 -4.95
CA LYS A 147 -8.95 6.85 -4.06
C LYS A 147 -7.51 7.00 -4.54
N LEU A 148 -6.98 6.09 -5.38
CA LEU A 148 -5.57 6.14 -5.80
C LEU A 148 -5.19 7.42 -6.55
N PRO A 149 -6.00 7.95 -7.49
CA PRO A 149 -5.71 9.20 -8.17
C PRO A 149 -5.64 10.43 -7.24
N GLU A 150 -6.29 10.41 -6.07
CA GLU A 150 -6.24 11.53 -5.12
C GLU A 150 -4.80 11.78 -4.60
N PHE A 151 -3.94 10.75 -4.63
CA PHE A 151 -2.56 10.82 -4.12
C PHE A 151 -1.52 11.17 -5.20
N THR A 152 -1.92 11.55 -6.41
CA THR A 152 -0.96 11.79 -7.51
C THR A 152 -0.20 13.11 -7.39
N GLU A 153 -0.74 14.09 -6.66
CA GLU A 153 -0.20 15.46 -6.62
C GLU A 153 0.20 15.97 -5.22
N GLU A 154 -0.29 15.40 -4.11
CA GLU A 154 -0.33 16.14 -2.83
C GLU A 154 0.80 15.88 -1.79
N ASP A 155 1.61 14.82 -1.86
CA ASP A 155 2.40 14.41 -0.67
C ASP A 155 3.93 14.66 -0.69
N ASN A 156 4.45 15.49 -1.61
CA ASN A 156 5.87 15.88 -1.53
C ASN A 156 6.16 16.94 -0.44
N ASN A 157 5.15 17.46 0.25
CA ASN A 157 5.29 18.61 1.15
C ASN A 157 4.99 18.35 2.64
N ASN A 158 4.50 17.16 3.02
CA ASN A 158 4.38 16.78 4.41
C ASN A 158 5.46 15.76 4.76
N GLY A 159 6.49 16.25 5.44
CA GLY A 159 7.68 15.46 5.78
C GLY A 159 7.34 14.15 6.49
N ALA A 160 7.95 13.07 6.01
CA ALA A 160 8.28 11.88 6.80
C ALA A 160 7.13 11.09 7.43
N ASP A 161 5.91 11.09 6.88
CA ASP A 161 4.81 10.27 7.42
C ASP A 161 4.82 8.80 6.94
N GLU A 162 5.96 8.14 7.18
CA GLU A 162 6.26 6.70 7.42
C GLU A 162 5.64 5.55 6.58
N PHE A 163 4.53 5.75 5.86
CA PHE A 163 3.88 4.74 5.02
C PHE A 163 3.22 5.40 3.80
N ASN A 164 3.61 4.95 2.60
CA ASN A 164 3.01 5.35 1.35
C ASN A 164 1.54 4.85 1.31
N THR A 165 0.57 5.77 1.39
CA THR A 165 -0.86 5.45 1.43
C THR A 165 -1.33 4.65 0.20
N PRO A 166 -0.98 5.03 -1.05
CA PRO A 166 -1.22 4.19 -2.23
C PRO A 166 -0.74 2.74 -2.06
N ARG A 167 0.46 2.55 -1.51
CA ARG A 167 0.98 1.21 -1.24
C ARG A 167 0.18 0.47 -0.17
N LEU A 168 -0.28 1.16 0.88
CA LEU A 168 -1.18 0.57 1.88
C LEU A 168 -2.51 0.13 1.26
N VAL A 169 -3.08 0.92 0.35
CA VAL A 169 -4.31 0.58 -0.38
C VAL A 169 -4.09 -0.68 -1.21
N LEU A 170 -3.04 -0.71 -2.02
CA LEU A 170 -2.72 -1.85 -2.89
C LEU A 170 -2.41 -3.13 -2.11
N ASN A 171 -1.79 -3.00 -0.94
CA ASN A 171 -1.50 -4.13 -0.06
C ASN A 171 -2.76 -4.84 0.47
N GLN A 172 -3.93 -4.18 0.45
CA GLN A 172 -5.17 -4.82 0.87
C GLN A 172 -5.63 -5.92 -0.08
N PHE A 173 -5.21 -5.87 -1.35
CA PHE A 173 -5.60 -6.81 -2.39
C PHE A 173 -4.68 -8.04 -2.52
N ARG A 174 -3.44 -7.95 -2.02
CA ARG A 174 -2.44 -9.01 -2.15
C ARG A 174 -2.89 -10.28 -1.45
N TRP A 175 -2.89 -11.41 -2.17
CA TRP A 175 -3.23 -12.74 -1.66
C TRP A 175 -4.57 -12.79 -0.93
N LEU A 176 -5.61 -12.16 -1.48
CA LEU A 176 -6.98 -12.39 -1.02
C LEU A 176 -7.39 -13.85 -1.32
N ASP A 177 -8.15 -14.46 -0.41
CA ASP A 177 -8.54 -15.87 -0.54
C ASP A 177 -9.45 -16.13 -1.77
N CYS A 178 -10.21 -15.13 -2.20
CA CYS A 178 -11.12 -15.22 -3.34
C CYS A 178 -11.41 -13.84 -3.91
N ILE A 179 -11.34 -13.72 -5.24
CA ILE A 179 -11.75 -12.51 -5.96
C ILE A 179 -13.05 -12.78 -6.70
N VAL A 180 -14.09 -12.02 -6.36
CA VAL A 180 -15.47 -12.26 -6.85
C VAL A 180 -15.62 -11.88 -8.32
N GLN A 181 -15.04 -10.75 -8.72
CA GLN A 181 -15.13 -10.21 -10.09
C GLN A 181 -13.72 -9.92 -10.62
N SER A 182 -12.94 -10.98 -10.81
CA SER A 182 -11.51 -10.91 -11.20
C SER A 182 -11.27 -10.08 -12.46
N LYS A 183 -12.08 -10.29 -13.49
CA LYS A 183 -12.02 -9.53 -14.74
C LYS A 183 -12.24 -8.03 -14.53
N GLU A 184 -13.31 -7.65 -13.80
CA GLU A 184 -13.64 -6.23 -13.57
C GLU A 184 -12.57 -5.55 -12.71
N LEU A 185 -12.04 -6.25 -11.70
CA LEU A 185 -10.94 -5.73 -10.89
C LEU A 185 -9.67 -5.52 -11.74
N THR A 186 -9.37 -6.46 -12.64
CA THR A 186 -8.23 -6.36 -13.56
C THR A 186 -8.37 -5.16 -14.48
N GLU A 187 -9.54 -5.01 -15.13
CA GLU A 187 -9.85 -3.87 -15.99
C GLU A 187 -9.70 -2.55 -15.21
N LYS A 188 -10.19 -2.50 -13.97
CA LYS A 188 -10.07 -1.32 -13.12
C LYS A 188 -8.61 -1.02 -12.76
N MET A 189 -7.81 -2.02 -12.40
CA MET A 189 -6.38 -1.82 -12.08
C MET A 189 -5.62 -1.29 -13.29
N LEU A 190 -5.86 -1.82 -14.49
CA LEU A 190 -5.24 -1.34 -15.73
C LEU A 190 -5.71 0.08 -16.10
N GLU A 191 -6.99 0.40 -15.89
CA GLU A 191 -7.52 1.76 -16.02
C GLU A 191 -6.77 2.72 -15.08
N MET A 192 -6.56 2.33 -13.81
CA MET A 192 -5.82 3.14 -12.84
C MET A 192 -4.37 3.35 -13.24
N VAL A 193 -3.70 2.37 -13.85
CA VAL A 193 -2.36 2.56 -14.42
C VAL A 193 -2.38 3.67 -15.49
N GLY A 194 -3.44 3.76 -16.31
CA GLY A 194 -3.56 4.79 -17.34
C GLY A 194 -3.71 6.24 -16.83
N ILE A 195 -4.20 6.43 -15.60
CA ILE A 195 -4.58 7.77 -15.09
C ILE A 195 -3.77 8.25 -13.86
N THR A 196 -2.96 7.38 -13.25
CA THR A 196 -2.20 7.71 -12.03
C THR A 196 -0.76 8.19 -12.34
N SER A 197 -0.07 8.71 -11.32
CA SER A 197 1.33 9.14 -11.41
C SER A 197 2.27 7.94 -11.60
N LEU A 198 3.47 8.18 -12.14
CA LEU A 198 4.46 7.13 -12.41
C LEU A 198 4.81 6.29 -11.17
N GLU A 199 4.85 6.89 -9.99
CA GLU A 199 5.11 6.18 -8.73
C GLU A 199 3.99 5.20 -8.39
N ILE A 200 2.73 5.62 -8.53
CA ILE A 200 1.56 4.77 -8.27
C ILE A 200 1.42 3.70 -9.36
N GLN A 201 1.69 4.03 -10.62
CA GLN A 201 1.72 3.05 -11.73
C GLN A 201 2.66 1.88 -11.41
N ARG A 202 3.87 2.18 -10.92
CA ARG A 202 4.86 1.16 -10.52
C ARG A 202 4.33 0.26 -9.40
N GLU A 203 3.69 0.83 -8.39
CA GLU A 203 3.10 0.08 -7.27
C GLU A 203 1.92 -0.79 -7.75
N ILE A 204 1.06 -0.28 -8.63
CA ILE A 204 -0.06 -1.07 -9.20
C ILE A 204 0.49 -2.26 -9.98
N ILE A 205 1.43 -2.02 -10.91
CA ILE A 205 1.98 -3.07 -11.79
C ILE A 205 2.66 -4.18 -10.99
N THR A 206 3.46 -3.82 -9.98
CA THR A 206 4.13 -4.82 -9.12
C THR A 206 3.16 -5.58 -8.22
N CYS A 207 1.97 -5.04 -7.96
CA CYS A 207 0.92 -5.70 -7.19
C CYS A 207 0.13 -6.72 -8.02
N ILE A 208 -0.02 -6.50 -9.34
CA ILE A 208 -0.87 -7.32 -10.23
C ILE A 208 -0.68 -8.84 -10.04
N PRO A 209 0.54 -9.41 -10.08
CA PRO A 209 0.73 -10.86 -9.98
C PRO A 209 0.26 -11.46 -8.64
N GLU A 210 0.20 -10.66 -7.58
CA GLU A 210 -0.22 -11.10 -6.24
C GLU A 210 -1.72 -10.95 -6.00
N VAL A 211 -2.42 -10.26 -6.91
CA VAL A 211 -3.86 -10.02 -6.84
C VAL A 211 -4.60 -10.95 -7.79
N LEU A 212 -4.18 -11.06 -9.05
CA LEU A 212 -5.01 -11.64 -10.08
C LEU A 212 -5.15 -13.16 -10.01
N ASP A 213 -6.29 -13.65 -10.52
CA ASP A 213 -6.46 -15.08 -10.82
C ASP A 213 -5.77 -15.44 -12.14
N ASP A 214 -5.32 -16.69 -12.25
CA ASP A 214 -4.68 -17.25 -13.46
C ASP A 214 -5.52 -17.09 -14.74
N SER A 215 -6.84 -16.91 -14.63
CA SER A 215 -7.72 -16.68 -15.79
C SER A 215 -7.43 -15.38 -16.52
N GLU A 216 -6.99 -14.34 -15.81
CA GLU A 216 -6.79 -13.00 -16.36
C GLU A 216 -5.35 -12.75 -16.83
N HIS A 217 -4.40 -13.64 -16.50
CA HIS A 217 -2.97 -13.49 -16.82
C HIS A 217 -2.70 -13.28 -18.32
N THR A 218 -3.50 -13.89 -19.19
CA THR A 218 -3.32 -13.75 -20.64
C THR A 218 -3.60 -12.33 -21.12
N GLU A 219 -4.66 -11.70 -20.60
CA GLU A 219 -5.05 -10.35 -21.02
C GLU A 219 -4.08 -9.32 -20.46
N VAL A 220 -3.76 -9.45 -19.18
CA VAL A 220 -2.81 -8.58 -18.48
C VAL A 220 -1.44 -8.59 -19.15
N ALA A 221 -0.95 -9.77 -19.55
CA ALA A 221 0.35 -9.86 -20.20
C ALA A 221 0.39 -9.08 -21.53
N ARG A 222 -0.72 -9.03 -22.28
CA ARG A 222 -0.81 -8.24 -23.52
C ARG A 222 -0.83 -6.75 -23.24
N GLU A 223 -1.65 -6.32 -22.29
CA GLU A 223 -1.74 -4.91 -21.90
C GLU A 223 -0.42 -4.38 -21.32
N LEU A 224 0.24 -5.15 -20.46
CA LEU A 224 1.57 -4.81 -19.95
C LEU A 224 2.63 -4.78 -21.05
N SER A 225 2.55 -5.68 -22.04
CA SER A 225 3.48 -5.68 -23.18
C SER A 225 3.29 -4.46 -24.08
N GLU A 226 2.05 -4.02 -24.29
CA GLU A 226 1.77 -2.80 -25.04
C GLU A 226 2.22 -1.56 -24.25
N LEU A 227 1.98 -1.53 -22.94
CA LEU A 227 2.43 -0.45 -22.06
C LEU A 227 3.96 -0.32 -22.04
N LEU A 228 4.69 -1.45 -22.09
CA LEU A 228 6.15 -1.47 -22.17
C LEU A 228 6.69 -0.75 -23.41
N ARG A 229 5.96 -0.82 -24.53
CA ARG A 229 6.35 -0.14 -25.78
C ARG A 229 6.12 1.37 -25.72
N GLN A 230 5.21 1.82 -24.86
CA GLN A 230 4.79 3.22 -24.76
C GLN A 230 5.57 3.98 -23.69
N ASN A 231 5.99 3.32 -22.61
CA ASN A 231 6.59 3.97 -21.44
C ASN A 231 7.82 3.22 -20.92
N THR A 232 9.01 3.73 -21.24
CA THR A 232 10.30 3.17 -20.78
C THR A 232 10.48 3.28 -19.27
N GLY A 233 9.84 4.24 -18.60
CA GLY A 233 9.92 4.43 -17.14
C GLY A 233 9.22 3.34 -16.32
N LEU A 234 8.50 2.43 -16.98
CA LEU A 234 7.81 1.28 -16.40
C LEU A 234 8.47 -0.07 -16.78
N THR A 235 9.63 -0.06 -17.43
CA THR A 235 10.30 -1.28 -17.92
C THR A 235 10.51 -2.31 -16.81
N VAL A 236 11.17 -1.92 -15.72
CA VAL A 236 11.49 -2.82 -14.60
C VAL A 236 10.25 -3.45 -13.96
N PRO A 237 9.24 -2.69 -13.48
CA PRO A 237 8.06 -3.28 -12.84
C PRO A 237 7.24 -4.14 -13.81
N ILE A 238 7.16 -3.78 -15.09
CA ILE A 238 6.45 -4.59 -16.09
C ILE A 238 7.14 -5.94 -16.29
N LEU A 239 8.46 -5.95 -16.46
CA LEU A 239 9.20 -7.20 -16.65
C LEU A 239 9.18 -8.09 -15.41
N ASP A 240 9.22 -7.49 -14.21
CA ASP A 240 9.06 -8.21 -12.95
C ASP A 240 7.66 -8.82 -12.85
N ALA A 241 6.60 -8.06 -13.17
CA ALA A 241 5.24 -8.57 -13.19
C ALA A 241 5.09 -9.72 -14.19
N LEU A 242 5.51 -9.54 -15.45
CA LEU A 242 5.45 -10.56 -16.50
C LEU A 242 6.20 -11.85 -16.12
N SER A 243 7.30 -11.74 -15.36
CA SER A 243 8.06 -12.91 -14.87
C SER A 243 7.31 -13.71 -13.81
N ASN A 244 6.42 -13.04 -13.05
CA ASN A 244 5.65 -13.64 -11.98
C ASN A 244 4.25 -14.11 -12.41
N LEU A 245 3.81 -13.77 -13.64
CA LEU A 245 2.56 -14.27 -14.21
C LEU A 245 2.74 -15.70 -14.76
N ASN A 246 1.71 -16.53 -14.60
CA ASN A 246 1.68 -17.89 -15.14
C ASN A 246 1.29 -17.87 -16.63
N LEU A 247 2.25 -17.63 -17.51
CA LEU A 247 2.02 -17.50 -18.95
C LEU A 247 2.19 -18.82 -19.71
N ARG A 248 1.33 -19.05 -20.71
CA ARG A 248 1.52 -20.17 -21.66
C ARG A 248 2.79 -19.94 -22.49
N PRO A 249 3.53 -21.00 -22.88
CA PRO A 249 4.78 -20.88 -23.64
C PRO A 249 4.64 -20.04 -24.91
N ASP A 250 3.53 -20.20 -25.65
CA ASP A 250 3.27 -19.44 -26.88
C ASP A 250 3.15 -17.93 -26.61
N LEU A 251 2.48 -17.56 -25.52
CA LEU A 251 2.31 -16.15 -25.12
C LEU A 251 3.63 -15.59 -24.57
N LEU A 252 4.37 -16.37 -23.78
CA LEU A 252 5.68 -15.96 -23.29
C LEU A 252 6.66 -15.69 -24.45
N ALA A 253 6.60 -16.49 -25.52
CA ALA A 253 7.38 -16.25 -26.72
C ALA A 253 6.99 -14.95 -27.43
N GLU A 254 5.70 -14.65 -27.54
CA GLU A 254 5.18 -13.38 -28.10
C GLU A 254 5.64 -12.15 -27.29
N VAL A 255 5.51 -12.23 -25.96
CA VAL A 255 5.98 -11.19 -25.03
C VAL A 255 7.49 -11.01 -25.18
N ARG A 256 8.25 -12.10 -25.21
CA ARG A 256 9.72 -12.06 -25.36
C ARG A 256 10.14 -11.39 -26.68
N VAL A 257 9.49 -11.70 -27.80
CA VAL A 257 9.74 -11.02 -29.08
C VAL A 257 9.50 -9.52 -28.95
N SER A 258 8.42 -9.12 -28.27
CA SER A 258 8.12 -7.70 -28.02
C SER A 258 9.19 -7.01 -27.17
N VAL A 259 9.71 -7.69 -26.14
CA VAL A 259 10.79 -7.18 -25.29
C VAL A 259 12.11 -7.05 -26.05
N VAL A 260 12.45 -8.02 -26.92
CA VAL A 260 13.65 -7.96 -27.77
C VAL A 260 13.58 -6.79 -28.75
N GLN A 261 12.41 -6.52 -29.33
CA GLN A 261 12.20 -5.38 -30.24
C GLN A 261 12.31 -4.02 -29.53
N MET A 262 12.04 -3.96 -28.23
CA MET A 262 12.19 -2.75 -27.41
C MET A 262 13.65 -2.49 -27.03
N LEU A 263 14.50 -3.53 -26.97
CA LEU A 263 15.89 -3.47 -26.51
C LEU A 263 16.75 -2.31 -27.06
N PRO A 264 16.68 -1.94 -28.36
CA PRO A 264 17.46 -0.81 -28.89
C PRO A 264 17.08 0.56 -28.30
N SER A 265 15.87 0.67 -27.72
CA SER A 265 15.33 1.89 -27.10
C SER A 265 15.40 1.86 -25.57
N ALA A 266 15.90 0.77 -24.98
CA ALA A 266 16.00 0.62 -23.53
C ALA A 266 17.10 1.52 -22.95
N GLU A 267 16.84 2.06 -21.76
CA GLU A 267 17.85 2.80 -21.01
C GLU A 267 18.96 1.87 -20.50
N ILE A 268 20.18 2.40 -20.41
CA ILE A 268 21.37 1.61 -20.03
C ILE A 268 21.21 0.99 -18.64
N ASP A 269 20.54 1.71 -17.74
CA ASP A 269 20.31 1.28 -16.35
C ASP A 269 19.31 0.10 -16.28
N ASP A 270 18.40 0.00 -17.26
CA ASP A 270 17.38 -1.05 -17.32
C ASP A 270 17.83 -2.28 -18.13
N LEU A 271 18.82 -2.14 -19.01
CA LEU A 271 19.35 -3.23 -19.84
C LEU A 271 19.63 -4.53 -19.07
N PRO A 272 20.25 -4.54 -17.87
CA PRO A 272 20.48 -5.78 -17.12
C PRO A 272 19.18 -6.54 -16.81
N VAL A 273 18.10 -5.82 -16.48
CA VAL A 273 16.79 -6.41 -16.16
C VAL A 273 16.15 -6.95 -17.44
N VAL A 274 16.20 -6.19 -18.53
CA VAL A 274 15.68 -6.61 -19.84
C VAL A 274 16.39 -7.86 -20.34
N VAL A 275 17.72 -7.88 -20.30
CA VAL A 275 18.53 -9.04 -20.70
C VAL A 275 18.24 -10.24 -19.80
N LYS A 276 18.13 -10.03 -18.49
CA LYS A 276 17.79 -11.11 -17.55
C LYS A 276 16.43 -11.73 -17.89
N PHE A 277 15.41 -10.93 -18.16
CA PHE A 277 14.09 -11.41 -18.58
C PHE A 277 14.17 -12.26 -19.86
N ILE A 278 14.86 -11.75 -20.89
CA ILE A 278 15.02 -12.47 -22.17
C ILE A 278 15.70 -13.83 -21.92
N LEU A 279 16.78 -13.87 -21.15
CA LEU A 279 17.51 -15.11 -20.88
C LEU A 279 16.73 -16.09 -19.99
N GLN A 280 15.89 -15.61 -19.07
CA GLN A 280 15.06 -16.46 -18.21
C GLN A 280 13.82 -17.02 -18.94
N SER A 281 13.37 -16.36 -20.01
CA SER A 281 12.21 -16.76 -20.81
C SER A 281 12.56 -17.64 -22.02
N VAL A 282 13.83 -18.01 -22.20
CA VAL A 282 14.30 -18.88 -23.30
C VAL A 282 14.08 -20.35 -22.99
N GLY A 283 13.61 -21.12 -23.98
CA GLY A 283 13.54 -22.57 -23.94
C GLY A 283 14.69 -23.23 -24.72
N ASP A 284 14.85 -24.54 -24.56
CA ASP A 284 15.95 -25.26 -25.21
C ASP A 284 15.87 -25.24 -26.75
N SER A 285 14.65 -25.14 -27.31
CA SER A 285 14.41 -25.20 -28.76
C SER A 285 14.65 -23.89 -29.49
N ASP A 286 14.52 -22.74 -28.81
CA ASP A 286 14.58 -21.40 -29.41
C ASP A 286 15.80 -20.59 -28.93
N ALA A 287 16.62 -21.14 -28.02
CA ALA A 287 17.78 -20.48 -27.44
C ALA A 287 18.74 -19.89 -28.47
N PHE A 288 19.10 -20.63 -29.52
CA PHE A 288 20.06 -20.15 -30.51
C PHE A 288 19.57 -18.91 -31.26
N GLU A 289 18.28 -18.90 -31.64
CA GLU A 289 17.66 -17.80 -32.37
C GLU A 289 17.55 -16.56 -31.47
N VAL A 290 17.00 -16.73 -30.26
CA VAL A 290 16.82 -15.63 -29.31
C VAL A 290 18.17 -15.02 -28.89
N ILE A 291 19.20 -15.83 -28.63
CA ILE A 291 20.53 -15.33 -28.28
C ILE A 291 21.17 -14.59 -29.48
N SER A 292 20.96 -15.07 -30.70
CA SER A 292 21.46 -14.40 -31.91
C SER A 292 20.78 -13.05 -32.13
N GLU A 293 19.47 -12.98 -31.90
CA GLU A 293 18.69 -11.75 -31.99
C GLU A 293 19.07 -10.76 -30.88
N LEU A 294 19.21 -11.24 -29.64
CA LEU A 294 19.70 -10.45 -28.51
C LEU A 294 21.06 -9.83 -28.83
N ARG A 295 22.00 -10.62 -29.33
CA ARG A 295 23.34 -10.13 -29.72
C ARG A 295 23.27 -9.09 -30.82
N SER A 296 22.32 -9.20 -31.74
CA SER A 296 22.17 -8.27 -32.86
C SER A 296 21.56 -6.94 -32.44
N ASN A 297 20.74 -6.93 -31.38
CA ASN A 297 20.07 -5.73 -30.86
C ASN A 297 20.86 -5.03 -29.73
N LEU A 298 21.83 -5.71 -29.11
CA LEU A 298 22.72 -5.11 -28.11
C LEU A 298 23.87 -4.34 -28.77
N ASP A 299 23.72 -3.01 -28.90
CA ASP A 299 24.80 -2.12 -29.33
C ASP A 299 25.34 -1.28 -28.17
N PHE A 300 26.55 -1.62 -27.71
CA PHE A 300 27.28 -0.87 -26.68
C PHE A 300 28.23 0.19 -27.26
N ALA A 301 28.31 0.33 -28.59
CA ALA A 301 29.25 1.28 -29.22
C ALA A 301 28.89 2.74 -28.94
N SER A 302 27.62 3.01 -28.64
CA SER A 302 27.11 4.33 -28.28
C SER A 302 27.22 4.64 -26.78
N THR A 303 27.57 3.65 -25.96
CA THR A 303 27.64 3.76 -24.50
C THR A 303 29.03 4.22 -24.08
N THR A 304 29.18 5.47 -23.67
CA THR A 304 30.42 5.93 -23.02
C THR A 304 30.48 5.33 -21.61
N LEU A 305 30.92 4.08 -21.50
CA LEU A 305 31.23 3.47 -20.22
C LEU A 305 32.42 4.23 -19.59
N PRO A 306 32.32 4.74 -18.36
CA PRO A 306 33.43 5.40 -17.70
C PRO A 306 34.64 4.45 -17.62
N PRO A 307 35.88 4.91 -17.90
CA PRO A 307 37.06 4.04 -17.96
C PRO A 307 37.39 3.28 -16.67
N ALA A 308 36.72 3.61 -15.56
CA ALA A 308 36.95 3.01 -14.24
C ALA A 308 36.40 1.57 -14.10
N ALA A 309 35.56 1.09 -15.02
CA ALA A 309 35.04 -0.29 -14.98
C ALA A 309 35.92 -1.31 -15.73
N CYS A 310 36.95 -0.87 -16.46
CA CYS A 310 37.85 -1.77 -17.18
C CYS A 310 38.97 -2.28 -16.26
N SER A 311 38.89 -3.54 -15.83
CA SER A 311 39.99 -4.24 -15.15
C SER A 311 41.13 -4.67 -16.10
N THR A 312 41.02 -4.40 -17.40
CA THR A 312 42.09 -4.68 -18.37
C THR A 312 43.09 -3.52 -18.44
N PRO A 313 44.38 -3.72 -18.10
CA PRO A 313 45.40 -2.70 -18.27
C PRO A 313 45.58 -2.41 -19.76
N ALA A 314 45.33 -1.18 -20.19
CA ALA A 314 45.72 -0.73 -21.52
C ALA A 314 47.26 -0.71 -21.60
N GLU A 315 47.84 -1.57 -22.45
CA GLU A 315 49.27 -1.58 -22.72
C GLU A 315 49.71 -0.20 -23.25
N GLN A 316 50.40 0.56 -22.40
CA GLN A 316 51.14 1.75 -22.81
C GLN A 316 52.28 1.35 -23.75
N ARG A 317 52.00 1.41 -25.05
CA ARG A 317 52.97 1.25 -26.12
C ARG A 317 54.00 2.39 -26.04
N ARG A 318 55.11 2.18 -25.31
CA ARG A 318 56.25 3.11 -25.23
C ARG A 318 56.88 3.28 -26.60
N SER A 319 56.60 4.40 -27.27
CA SER A 319 57.37 4.87 -28.42
C SER A 319 58.75 5.34 -27.97
N ARG A 320 59.78 4.49 -28.09
CA ARG A 320 61.19 4.92 -28.07
C ARG A 320 61.50 5.64 -29.39
N GLY A 321 61.26 6.95 -29.45
CA GLY A 321 61.80 7.83 -30.48
C GLY A 321 63.05 8.53 -29.95
N GLY A 322 64.23 8.03 -30.30
CA GLY A 322 65.49 8.69 -29.98
C GLY A 322 65.62 10.03 -30.72
N ARG A 323 65.95 11.10 -30.00
CA ARG A 323 66.51 12.32 -30.59
C ARG A 323 67.93 12.51 -30.08
N VAL A 324 68.86 12.32 -31.01
CA VAL A 324 70.26 12.72 -30.92
C VAL A 324 70.32 14.25 -30.99
N ALA A 325 71.04 14.89 -30.07
CA ALA A 325 71.30 16.33 -30.07
C ALA A 325 72.40 16.68 -31.09
N PRO A 326 72.34 17.84 -31.77
CA PRO A 326 73.51 18.38 -32.45
C PRO A 326 74.28 19.33 -31.52
N HIS A 327 75.59 19.18 -31.56
CA HIS A 327 76.59 20.15 -31.13
C HIS A 327 76.67 21.27 -32.17
N ASP A 328 76.55 22.51 -31.73
CA ASP A 328 77.46 23.63 -32.05
C ASP A 328 77.24 24.76 -31.02
#